data_AF-A0A3B5QJ13-F1
#
_entry.id   AF-A0A3B5QJ13-F1
#
_cell.length_a   1.000
_cell.length_b   1.000
_cell.length_c   1.000
_cell.angle_alpha   90.00
_cell.angle_beta   90.00
_cell.angle_gamma   90.00
#
_symmetry.space_group_name_H-M   'P 1'
#
loop_
_entity.id
_entity.type
_entity.pdbx_description
1 polymer ?
#
loop_
_entity_poly.entity_id
_entity_poly.type
_entity_poly.pdbx_seq_one_letter_code
_entity_poly.pdbx_strand_id
1 'polypeptide(L)'
;MFLIFIQMKFVLFTLFLCGFILKINVSENLLFCFQHFLFALAEEGQAIYVTSATYGRTDKKTCSAGRPADQLENTECFTYAEEVGERCNGKQWCKVKASNYVFGDPCYGTYKYLEVEYICYGEFRTVVACEGSEAHLSCGKVTGAKYGRSDRMTCSYGIPAEQTKNTNCATRQNPCFRSTECEGRSACDVLASSAVFGDPCVGTYKYLEVLYLCETWLPEKKSLVACEGTVARLHCGQAIYVTSATYGRTDKKTCSAGRPADQLENTECFTYAEEVGERCNGKQWCKVKASNYVFGDPCYGTYKYLEVEYICYGEFRLSLH
;
A
#
# COMPACT_ATOMS: atom_id res chain seq x y z
N MET A 1 0.43 -49.32 0.13
CA MET A 1 0.95 -50.33 -0.80
C MET A 1 0.77 -49.77 -2.22
N PHE A 2 1.87 -49.31 -2.82
CA PHE A 2 2.07 -48.83 -4.21
C PHE A 2 1.29 -47.56 -4.65
N LEU A 3 1.93 -46.40 -4.94
CA LEU A 3 2.75 -46.03 -6.14
C LEU A 3 1.95 -46.31 -7.44
N ILE A 4 1.72 -45.36 -8.37
CA ILE A 4 2.71 -44.71 -9.25
C ILE A 4 2.14 -43.41 -9.88
N PHE A 5 2.95 -42.34 -9.80
CA PHE A 5 3.24 -41.21 -10.70
C PHE A 5 2.33 -40.86 -11.89
N ILE A 6 1.94 -39.57 -12.00
CA ILE A 6 2.34 -38.68 -13.11
C ILE A 6 2.71 -37.29 -12.56
N GLN A 7 3.87 -36.78 -12.99
CA GLN A 7 4.52 -35.54 -12.60
C GLN A 7 3.75 -34.29 -13.05
N MET A 8 3.33 -33.44 -12.11
CA MET A 8 3.15 -32.00 -12.32
C MET A 8 3.77 -31.28 -11.12
N LYS A 9 4.92 -30.64 -11.34
CA LYS A 9 5.65 -29.87 -10.33
C LYS A 9 4.75 -28.74 -9.81
N PHE A 10 4.43 -28.84 -8.53
CA PHE A 10 3.86 -27.77 -7.70
C PHE A 10 4.72 -26.50 -7.82
N VAL A 11 4.15 -25.43 -8.36
CA VAL A 11 4.54 -24.06 -8.02
C VAL A 11 3.48 -23.59 -7.02
N LEU A 12 3.86 -23.57 -5.74
CA LEU A 12 3.01 -23.09 -4.66
C LEU A 12 2.65 -21.62 -4.98
N PHE A 13 1.36 -21.34 -5.19
CA PHE A 13 0.83 -19.97 -5.14
C PHE A 13 0.97 -19.50 -3.69
N THR A 14 2.04 -18.78 -3.36
CA THR A 14 2.16 -18.11 -2.06
C THR A 14 1.22 -16.91 -2.06
N LEU A 15 0.05 -17.08 -1.46
CA LEU A 15 -0.83 -16.00 -1.01
C LEU A 15 -0.12 -15.27 0.13
N PHE A 16 0.34 -14.05 -0.11
CA PHE A 16 0.79 -13.16 0.96
C PHE A 16 -0.43 -12.40 1.46
N LEU A 17 -0.83 -12.75 2.69
CA LEU A 17 -1.86 -12.07 3.47
C LEU A 17 -1.13 -11.32 4.56
N CYS A 18 -1.48 -10.04 4.74
CA CYS A 18 -1.21 -9.31 5.96
C CYS A 18 -1.82 -10.14 7.11
N GLY A 19 -1.02 -10.92 7.84
CA GLY A 19 -1.53 -11.69 9.00
C GLY A 19 -1.03 -13.14 9.19
N PHE A 20 -0.37 -13.79 8.22
CA PHE A 20 0.18 -15.14 8.43
C PHE A 20 1.71 -15.18 8.46
N ILE A 21 2.30 -14.50 9.45
CA ILE A 21 3.45 -14.94 10.27
C ILE A 21 3.47 -14.03 11.52
N LEU A 22 3.32 -14.64 12.69
CA LEU A 22 3.72 -14.18 14.04
C LEU A 22 4.01 -12.67 14.23
N LYS A 23 3.07 -11.94 14.84
CA LYS A 23 3.24 -10.71 15.64
C LYS A 23 4.51 -9.87 15.35
N ILE A 24 4.52 -9.05 14.30
CA ILE A 24 5.14 -7.70 14.28
C ILE A 24 4.38 -6.89 13.23
N ASN A 25 3.96 -5.67 13.56
CA ASN A 25 3.44 -4.63 12.65
C ASN A 25 4.06 -4.74 11.22
N VAL A 26 3.30 -5.24 10.23
CA VAL A 26 3.87 -5.84 9.01
C VAL A 26 3.96 -4.81 7.88
N SER A 27 5.18 -4.41 7.49
CA SER A 27 5.44 -4.14 6.06
C SER A 27 5.72 -5.47 5.39
N GLU A 28 5.02 -5.75 4.29
CA GLU A 28 5.25 -6.96 3.52
C GLU A 28 6.23 -6.66 2.38
N ASN A 29 7.42 -7.23 2.46
CA ASN A 29 8.36 -7.23 1.34
C ASN A 29 7.96 -8.36 0.39
N LEU A 30 7.42 -7.97 -0.75
CA LEU A 30 6.83 -8.86 -1.73
C LEU A 30 7.73 -8.91 -2.97
N LEU A 31 8.23 -10.11 -3.25
CA LEU A 31 9.24 -10.32 -4.28
C LEU A 31 8.72 -11.18 -5.44
N PHE A 32 8.75 -10.64 -6.65
CA PHE A 32 8.28 -11.32 -7.86
C PHE A 32 9.32 -11.32 -8.97
N CYS A 33 9.71 -12.50 -9.44
CA CYS A 33 10.64 -12.61 -10.57
C CYS A 33 10.02 -12.11 -11.88
N PHE A 34 10.87 -11.76 -12.87
CA PHE A 34 10.41 -11.38 -14.21
C PHE A 34 9.40 -12.38 -14.81
N GLN A 35 8.34 -11.84 -15.43
CA GLN A 35 7.15 -12.53 -15.96
C GLN A 35 6.18 -13.14 -14.93
N HIS A 36 6.42 -12.96 -13.63
CA HIS A 36 5.43 -13.25 -12.60
C HIS A 36 4.47 -12.08 -12.34
N PHE A 37 3.36 -12.38 -11.65
CA PHE A 37 2.39 -11.38 -11.24
C PHE A 37 2.50 -11.13 -9.73
N LEU A 38 2.64 -9.87 -9.35
CA LEU A 38 2.34 -9.40 -8.00
C LEU A 38 0.84 -9.52 -7.77
N PHE A 39 0.48 -10.18 -6.68
CA PHE A 39 -0.85 -10.14 -6.09
C PHE A 39 -0.71 -9.59 -4.68
N ALA A 40 -1.07 -8.31 -4.50
CA ALA A 40 -1.15 -7.71 -3.18
C ALA A 40 -2.59 -7.81 -2.67
N LEU A 41 -2.75 -8.19 -1.40
CA LEU A 41 -4.03 -8.41 -0.74
C LEU A 41 -3.99 -7.74 0.63
N ALA A 42 -5.00 -6.93 0.91
CA ALA A 42 -5.27 -6.43 2.26
C ALA A 42 -6.36 -7.29 2.92
N GLU A 43 -6.38 -7.33 4.26
CA GLU A 43 -7.45 -8.00 5.00
C GLU A 43 -8.82 -7.34 4.72
N GLU A 44 -9.92 -8.03 5.07
CA GLU A 44 -11.25 -7.42 5.02
C GLU A 44 -11.27 -6.12 5.84
N GLY A 45 -11.67 -5.03 5.19
CA GLY A 45 -11.66 -3.73 5.84
C GLY A 45 -10.45 -2.85 5.51
N GLN A 46 -9.41 -3.32 4.81
CA GLN A 46 -8.19 -2.51 4.60
C GLN A 46 -7.86 -2.26 3.13
N ALA A 47 -7.18 -1.14 2.84
CA ALA A 47 -6.70 -0.77 1.51
C ALA A 47 -5.16 -0.78 1.44
N ILE A 48 -4.62 -1.09 0.27
CA ILE A 48 -3.19 -1.12 -0.01
C ILE A 48 -2.65 0.31 -0.19
N TYR A 49 -1.50 0.60 0.41
CA TYR A 49 -0.66 1.77 0.13
C TYR A 49 0.78 1.32 -0.13
N VAL A 50 1.22 1.46 -1.37
CA VAL A 50 2.58 1.15 -1.80
C VAL A 50 3.53 2.21 -1.25
N THR A 51 4.49 1.77 -0.45
CA THR A 51 5.50 2.63 0.19
C THR A 51 6.77 2.70 -0.64
N SER A 52 7.17 1.59 -1.27
CA SER A 52 8.27 1.55 -2.21
C SER A 52 8.04 0.46 -3.26
N ALA A 53 8.54 0.66 -4.48
CA ALA A 53 8.50 -0.35 -5.52
C ALA A 53 9.69 -0.15 -6.47
N THR A 54 10.45 -1.21 -6.71
CA THR A 54 11.58 -1.21 -7.63
C THR A 54 11.51 -2.37 -8.60
N TYR A 55 11.94 -2.12 -9.83
CA TYR A 55 12.02 -3.15 -10.86
C TYR A 55 13.44 -3.22 -11.41
N GLY A 56 14.08 -4.38 -11.28
CA GLY A 56 15.51 -4.50 -11.55
C GLY A 56 16.16 -5.71 -10.88
N ARG A 57 17.41 -5.55 -10.45
CA ARG A 57 18.21 -6.46 -9.64
C ARG A 57 19.11 -5.64 -8.72
N THR A 58 18.92 -5.83 -7.42
CA THR A 58 19.69 -5.25 -6.32
C THR A 58 20.61 -6.28 -5.63
N ASP A 59 20.43 -7.57 -5.89
CA ASP A 59 21.29 -8.63 -5.34
C ASP A 59 21.41 -9.87 -6.26
N LYS A 60 22.43 -10.71 -6.00
CA LYS A 60 22.74 -11.90 -6.82
C LYS A 60 21.88 -13.13 -6.50
N LYS A 61 21.26 -13.19 -5.32
CA LYS A 61 20.56 -14.38 -4.80
C LYS A 61 19.09 -14.40 -5.23
N THR A 62 18.45 -13.25 -5.22
CA THR A 62 17.04 -13.10 -5.53
C THR A 62 16.74 -13.50 -6.96
N CYS A 63 15.73 -14.38 -7.13
CA CYS A 63 15.30 -14.87 -8.44
C CYS A 63 16.44 -15.46 -9.30
N SER A 64 17.43 -16.11 -8.67
CA SER A 64 18.65 -16.63 -9.31
C SER A 64 18.56 -18.08 -9.79
N ALA A 65 17.58 -18.85 -9.33
CA ALA A 65 17.49 -20.28 -9.60
C ALA A 65 17.43 -20.59 -11.11
N GLY A 66 18.40 -21.37 -11.61
CA GLY A 66 18.49 -21.78 -13.01
C GLY A 66 18.90 -20.66 -13.99
N ARG A 67 19.40 -19.52 -13.49
CA ARG A 67 19.83 -18.40 -14.32
C ARG A 67 21.34 -18.43 -14.58
N PRO A 68 21.79 -18.10 -15.81
CA PRO A 68 23.20 -17.90 -16.12
C PRO A 68 23.84 -16.81 -15.25
N ALA A 69 25.11 -16.99 -14.86
CA ALA A 69 25.80 -16.08 -13.94
C ALA A 69 25.89 -14.64 -14.48
N ASP A 70 26.11 -14.48 -15.78
CA ASP A 70 26.14 -13.18 -16.47
C ASP A 70 24.86 -12.37 -16.29
N GLN A 71 23.70 -13.04 -16.18
CA GLN A 71 22.41 -12.38 -15.96
C GLN A 71 22.19 -11.91 -14.52
N LEU A 72 23.06 -12.32 -13.58
CA LEU A 72 22.96 -12.03 -12.14
C LEU A 72 24.04 -11.06 -11.63
N GLU A 73 25.02 -10.71 -12.47
CA GLU A 73 26.17 -9.88 -12.07
C GLU A 73 25.78 -8.42 -11.78
N ASN A 74 24.92 -7.83 -12.60
CA ASN A 74 24.51 -6.44 -12.43
C ASN A 74 23.50 -6.30 -11.28
N THR A 75 23.98 -5.84 -10.13
CA THR A 75 23.21 -5.63 -8.89
C THR A 75 22.96 -4.18 -8.56
N GLU A 76 23.38 -3.26 -9.44
CA GLU A 76 23.08 -1.83 -9.34
C GLU A 76 22.08 -1.43 -10.44
N CYS A 77 21.24 -2.38 -10.87
CA CYS A 77 20.22 -2.15 -11.87
C CYS A 77 18.85 -2.04 -11.21
N PHE A 78 18.27 -0.86 -11.18
CA PHE A 78 16.85 -0.75 -10.86
C PHE A 78 16.25 0.54 -11.41
N THR A 79 14.94 0.54 -11.53
CA THR A 79 14.12 1.75 -11.70
C THR A 79 13.03 1.76 -10.65
N TYR A 80 12.58 2.95 -10.25
CA TYR A 80 11.37 3.10 -9.47
C TYR A 80 10.15 2.64 -10.29
N ALA A 81 9.27 1.88 -9.65
CA ALA A 81 8.12 1.24 -10.27
C ALA A 81 6.81 1.91 -9.82
N GLU A 82 6.68 3.22 -10.04
CA GLU A 82 5.55 4.06 -9.59
C GLU A 82 4.18 3.52 -10.03
N GLU A 83 4.13 2.88 -11.20
CA GLU A 83 2.94 2.22 -11.77
C GLU A 83 2.32 1.19 -10.81
N VAL A 84 3.10 0.58 -9.89
CA VAL A 84 2.55 -0.29 -8.85
C VAL A 84 1.62 0.50 -7.92
N GLY A 85 2.05 1.68 -7.47
CA GLY A 85 1.23 2.58 -6.66
C GLY A 85 -0.03 3.03 -7.39
N GLU A 86 0.08 3.41 -8.66
CA GLU A 86 -1.06 3.83 -9.48
C GLU A 86 -2.11 2.71 -9.64
N ARG A 87 -1.65 1.46 -9.74
CA ARG A 87 -2.54 0.29 -9.90
C ARG A 87 -3.10 -0.24 -8.59
N CYS A 88 -2.41 -0.07 -7.47
CA CYS A 88 -2.71 -0.74 -6.20
C CYS A 88 -3.25 0.18 -5.11
N ASN A 89 -2.85 1.45 -5.07
CA ASN A 89 -3.20 2.34 -3.96
C ASN A 89 -4.72 2.52 -3.84
N GLY A 90 -5.24 2.37 -2.61
CA GLY A 90 -6.67 2.53 -2.32
C GLY A 90 -7.54 1.33 -2.71
N LYS A 91 -6.94 0.21 -3.13
CA LYS A 91 -7.66 -1.03 -3.43
C LYS A 91 -7.42 -2.07 -2.35
N GLN A 92 -8.40 -2.91 -2.11
CA GLN A 92 -8.25 -4.08 -1.23
C GLN A 92 -7.36 -5.16 -1.88
N TRP A 93 -7.32 -5.20 -3.22
CA TRP A 93 -6.45 -6.09 -3.97
C TRP A 93 -6.02 -5.47 -5.29
N CYS A 94 -4.84 -5.86 -5.78
CA CYS A 94 -4.38 -5.49 -7.12
C CYS A 94 -3.54 -6.60 -7.75
N LYS A 95 -3.37 -6.51 -9.06
CA LYS A 95 -2.52 -7.42 -9.85
C LYS A 95 -1.63 -6.63 -10.80
N VAL A 96 -0.31 -6.82 -10.69
CA VAL A 96 0.68 -6.14 -11.55
C VAL A 96 1.65 -7.16 -12.13
N LYS A 97 1.98 -7.04 -13.43
CA LYS A 97 2.91 -7.95 -14.11
C LYS A 97 4.33 -7.42 -14.03
N ALA A 98 5.26 -8.18 -13.45
CA ALA A 98 6.69 -7.88 -13.44
C ALA A 98 7.28 -8.03 -14.85
N SER A 99 7.25 -6.98 -15.67
CA SER A 99 7.72 -7.06 -17.05
C SER A 99 8.18 -5.73 -17.65
N ASN A 100 9.05 -5.81 -18.66
CA ASN A 100 9.55 -4.64 -19.39
C ASN A 100 8.44 -3.87 -20.12
N TYR A 101 7.30 -4.53 -20.39
CA TYR A 101 6.14 -3.87 -20.99
C TYR A 101 5.50 -2.87 -20.02
N VAL A 102 5.57 -3.14 -18.72
CA VAL A 102 4.96 -2.29 -17.67
C VAL A 102 5.95 -1.26 -17.17
N PHE A 103 7.22 -1.64 -16.97
CA PHE A 103 8.21 -0.79 -16.28
C PHE A 103 9.37 -0.31 -17.16
N GLY A 104 9.38 -0.65 -18.46
CA GLY A 104 10.57 -0.48 -19.30
C GLY A 104 11.69 -1.48 -18.97
N ASP A 105 12.80 -1.44 -19.71
CA ASP A 105 13.99 -2.24 -19.41
C ASP A 105 15.12 -1.36 -18.84
N PRO A 106 15.36 -1.41 -17.52
CA PRO A 106 16.42 -0.61 -16.89
C PRO A 106 17.83 -1.17 -17.16
N CYS A 107 17.96 -2.44 -17.54
CA CYS A 107 19.26 -3.07 -17.83
C CYS A 107 19.08 -4.30 -18.73
N TYR A 108 19.41 -4.11 -20.00
CA TYR A 108 19.37 -5.17 -21.00
C TYR A 108 20.34 -6.31 -20.62
N GLY A 109 19.90 -7.55 -20.80
CA GLY A 109 20.71 -8.74 -20.51
C GLY A 109 20.72 -9.19 -19.05
N THR A 110 20.31 -8.35 -18.10
CA THR A 110 20.18 -8.73 -16.69
C THR A 110 18.79 -9.29 -16.40
N TYR A 111 18.73 -10.39 -15.65
CA TYR A 111 17.46 -10.97 -15.22
C TYR A 111 16.90 -10.20 -14.03
N LYS A 112 15.67 -9.68 -14.15
CA LYS A 112 15.08 -8.73 -13.21
C LYS A 112 14.02 -9.36 -12.29
N TYR A 113 13.66 -8.64 -11.26
CA TYR A 113 12.54 -8.88 -10.36
C TYR A 113 11.89 -7.56 -9.97
N LEU A 114 10.63 -7.65 -9.58
CA LEU A 114 9.86 -6.58 -8.98
C LEU A 114 9.87 -6.80 -7.47
N GLU A 115 10.37 -5.82 -6.74
CA GLU A 115 10.35 -5.74 -5.28
C GLU A 115 9.37 -4.63 -4.89
N VAL A 116 8.42 -4.95 -4.01
CA VAL A 116 7.38 -4.02 -3.57
C VAL A 116 7.25 -4.10 -2.07
N GLU A 117 7.24 -2.92 -1.46
CA GLU A 117 6.86 -2.73 -0.07
C GLU A 117 5.56 -1.95 -0.04
N TYR A 118 4.63 -2.41 0.79
CA TYR A 118 3.36 -1.77 0.98
C TYR A 118 2.88 -1.97 2.41
N ILE A 119 1.99 -1.08 2.82
CA ILE A 119 1.25 -1.19 4.07
C ILE A 119 -0.24 -1.25 3.76
N CYS A 120 -1.02 -1.71 4.73
CA CYS A 120 -2.47 -1.69 4.69
C CYS A 120 -2.99 -0.55 5.58
N TYR A 121 -3.96 0.23 5.10
CA TYR A 121 -4.51 1.38 5.81
C TYR A 121 -6.01 1.54 5.57
N GLY A 122 -6.64 2.39 6.39
CA GLY A 122 -8.05 2.75 6.27
C GLY A 122 -9.00 1.65 6.73
N GLU A 123 -10.29 1.97 6.69
CA GLU A 123 -11.39 1.06 7.03
C GLU A 123 -12.42 1.06 5.89
N PHE A 124 -12.54 -0.06 5.18
CA PHE A 124 -13.65 -0.32 4.27
C PHE A 124 -14.91 -0.54 5.09
N ARG A 125 -15.93 0.27 4.84
CA ARG A 125 -17.25 0.17 5.44
C ARG A 125 -18.24 -0.21 4.36
N THR A 126 -19.21 -1.03 4.76
CA THR A 126 -20.36 -1.38 3.92
C THR A 126 -21.60 -0.73 4.52
N VAL A 127 -22.32 0.03 3.70
CA VAL A 127 -23.64 0.55 4.06
C VAL A 127 -24.69 -0.04 3.13
N VAL A 128 -25.85 -0.38 3.70
CA VAL A 128 -26.99 -0.90 2.96
C VAL A 128 -28.16 0.08 3.05
N ALA A 129 -28.76 0.41 1.92
CA ALA A 129 -30.00 1.20 1.84
C ALA A 129 -31.05 0.45 1.01
N CYS A 130 -32.26 0.32 1.55
CA CYS A 130 -33.37 -0.31 0.83
C CYS A 130 -33.84 0.57 -0.33
N GLU A 131 -34.46 -0.03 -1.36
CA GLU A 131 -35.01 0.71 -2.50
C GLU A 131 -35.94 1.86 -2.04
N GLY A 132 -35.65 3.08 -2.49
CA GLY A 132 -36.32 4.32 -2.09
C GLY A 132 -35.69 5.06 -0.90
N SER A 133 -34.68 4.49 -0.22
CA SER A 133 -33.94 5.12 0.88
C SER A 133 -32.57 5.63 0.45
N GLU A 134 -31.94 6.48 1.26
CA GLU A 134 -30.59 6.99 1.04
C GLU A 134 -29.55 6.22 1.87
N ALA A 135 -28.43 5.87 1.24
CA ALA A 135 -27.25 5.37 1.91
C ALA A 135 -26.38 6.54 2.38
N HIS A 136 -26.25 6.71 3.70
CA HIS A 136 -25.44 7.77 4.30
C HIS A 136 -24.00 7.31 4.52
N LEU A 137 -23.05 7.95 3.83
CA LEU A 137 -21.62 7.72 3.95
C LEU A 137 -21.02 8.84 4.79
N SER A 138 -20.43 8.48 5.93
CA SER A 138 -19.86 9.45 6.89
C SER A 138 -18.43 9.88 6.56
N CYS A 139 -17.83 9.34 5.49
CA CYS A 139 -16.49 9.67 5.02
C CYS A 139 -16.19 8.97 3.69
N GLY A 140 -15.10 9.41 3.04
CA GLY A 140 -14.28 8.51 2.25
C GLY A 140 -14.63 8.39 0.77
N LYS A 141 -14.01 7.41 0.12
CA LYS A 141 -14.11 7.16 -1.32
C LYS A 141 -14.92 5.89 -1.59
N VAL A 142 -15.96 5.99 -2.42
CA VAL A 142 -16.72 4.82 -2.87
C VAL A 142 -15.82 3.94 -3.75
N THR A 143 -15.69 2.67 -3.39
CA THR A 143 -14.86 1.69 -4.13
C THR A 143 -15.68 0.60 -4.79
N GLY A 144 -16.94 0.44 -4.38
CA GLY A 144 -17.88 -0.44 -5.05
C GLY A 144 -19.32 -0.12 -4.65
N ALA A 145 -20.24 -0.34 -5.58
CA ALA A 145 -21.67 -0.28 -5.31
C ALA A 145 -22.40 -1.39 -6.08
N LYS A 146 -23.38 -2.02 -5.44
CA LYS A 146 -24.23 -3.03 -6.06
C LYS A 146 -25.68 -2.71 -5.74
N TYR A 147 -26.48 -2.50 -6.77
CA TYR A 147 -27.92 -2.34 -6.63
C TYR A 147 -28.63 -3.60 -7.12
N GLY A 148 -29.51 -4.16 -6.30
CA GLY A 148 -30.17 -5.43 -6.60
C GLY A 148 -30.61 -6.17 -5.34
N ARG A 149 -30.50 -7.49 -5.34
CA ARG A 149 -30.76 -8.37 -4.20
C ARG A 149 -29.88 -9.62 -4.28
N SER A 150 -29.06 -9.83 -3.25
CA SER A 150 -28.18 -10.98 -3.06
C SER A 150 -28.67 -11.97 -1.98
N ASP A 151 -29.61 -11.56 -1.12
CA ASP A 151 -30.18 -12.41 -0.09
C ASP A 151 -31.66 -12.10 0.22
N ARG A 152 -32.32 -12.99 0.98
CA ARG A 152 -33.76 -12.90 1.29
C ARG A 152 -34.08 -12.03 2.52
N MET A 153 -33.10 -11.77 3.37
CA MET A 153 -33.30 -11.17 4.69
C MET A 153 -33.11 -9.65 4.66
N THR A 154 -32.11 -9.17 3.94
CA THR A 154 -31.82 -7.75 3.78
C THR A 154 -33.00 -7.03 3.15
N CYS A 155 -33.45 -5.93 3.79
CA CYS A 155 -34.58 -5.13 3.32
C CYS A 155 -35.84 -5.96 3.00
N SER A 156 -36.22 -6.88 3.90
CA SER A 156 -37.37 -7.79 3.71
C SER A 156 -38.58 -7.46 4.60
N TYR A 157 -38.41 -6.63 5.62
CA TYR A 157 -39.49 -6.28 6.55
C TYR A 157 -40.61 -5.54 5.81
N GLY A 158 -41.84 -6.08 5.90
CA GLY A 158 -43.01 -5.52 5.23
C GLY A 158 -43.08 -5.76 3.72
N ILE A 159 -42.14 -6.54 3.14
CA ILE A 159 -42.08 -6.82 1.70
C ILE A 159 -42.66 -8.20 1.39
N PRO A 160 -43.53 -8.35 0.37
CA PRO A 160 -44.06 -9.65 -0.03
C PRO A 160 -42.98 -10.65 -0.42
N ALA A 161 -43.13 -11.92 -0.01
CA ALA A 161 -42.13 -12.97 -0.23
C ALA A 161 -41.77 -13.21 -1.71
N GLU A 162 -42.71 -12.98 -2.64
CA GLU A 162 -42.43 -13.10 -4.08
C GLU A 162 -41.39 -12.07 -4.55
N GLN A 163 -41.37 -10.87 -3.95
CA GLN A 163 -40.43 -9.81 -4.30
C GLN A 163 -39.04 -10.01 -3.67
N THR A 164 -38.87 -10.93 -2.71
CA THR A 164 -37.58 -11.26 -2.08
C THR A 164 -36.99 -12.59 -2.55
N LYS A 165 -37.71 -13.31 -3.42
CA LYS A 165 -37.34 -14.66 -3.88
C LYS A 165 -36.09 -14.67 -4.76
N ASN A 166 -35.92 -13.66 -5.61
CA ASN A 166 -34.80 -13.54 -6.53
C ASN A 166 -33.57 -12.94 -5.82
N THR A 167 -32.61 -13.79 -5.48
CA THR A 167 -31.35 -13.40 -4.83
C THR A 167 -30.15 -13.39 -5.78
N ASN A 168 -30.38 -13.60 -7.08
CA ASN A 168 -29.35 -13.49 -8.11
C ASN A 168 -29.60 -12.24 -8.95
N CYS A 169 -29.97 -11.14 -8.27
CA CYS A 169 -30.23 -9.87 -8.90
C CYS A 169 -29.13 -8.88 -8.55
N ALA A 170 -28.43 -8.39 -9.56
CA ALA A 170 -27.51 -7.28 -9.39
C ALA A 170 -27.37 -6.54 -10.72
N THR A 171 -27.18 -5.23 -10.66
CA THR A 171 -26.64 -4.48 -11.78
C THR A 171 -25.34 -5.13 -12.26
N ARG A 172 -25.17 -5.34 -13.57
CA ARG A 172 -23.89 -5.82 -14.11
C ARG A 172 -22.80 -4.84 -13.68
N GLN A 173 -21.78 -5.34 -12.99
CA GLN A 173 -20.70 -4.56 -12.36
C GLN A 173 -20.36 -3.32 -13.19
N ASN A 174 -20.63 -2.14 -12.64
CA ASN A 174 -20.10 -0.89 -13.15
C ASN A 174 -19.39 -0.20 -11.98
N PRO A 175 -18.06 -0.35 -11.84
CA PRO A 175 -17.36 0.05 -10.63
C PRO A 175 -17.21 1.57 -10.47
N CYS A 176 -17.71 2.41 -11.38
CA CYS A 176 -17.44 3.86 -11.36
C CYS A 176 -18.58 4.76 -11.87
N PHE A 177 -19.86 4.39 -11.75
CA PHE A 177 -20.92 5.36 -12.14
C PHE A 177 -21.33 6.21 -10.93
N ARG A 178 -20.67 7.37 -10.80
CA ARG A 178 -20.78 8.47 -9.79
C ARG A 178 -19.95 8.36 -8.51
N SER A 179 -18.84 7.59 -8.48
CA SER A 179 -17.86 7.72 -7.37
C SER A 179 -17.36 9.15 -7.22
N THR A 180 -17.25 9.89 -8.32
CA THR A 180 -16.85 11.31 -8.36
C THR A 180 -17.75 12.25 -7.55
N GLU A 181 -19.02 11.89 -7.31
CA GLU A 181 -19.92 12.76 -6.55
C GLU A 181 -19.64 12.74 -5.06
N CYS A 182 -19.17 11.59 -4.55
CA CYS A 182 -18.76 11.42 -3.15
C CYS A 182 -17.25 11.59 -2.95
N GLU A 183 -16.44 11.59 -4.00
CA GLU A 183 -14.98 11.71 -3.92
C GLU A 183 -14.55 12.99 -3.19
N GLY A 184 -13.72 12.82 -2.15
CA GLY A 184 -13.18 13.93 -1.36
C GLY A 184 -14.16 14.62 -0.41
N ARG A 185 -15.39 14.11 -0.26
CA ARG A 185 -16.36 14.68 0.68
C ARG A 185 -16.22 14.07 2.07
N SER A 186 -16.43 14.89 3.10
CA SER A 186 -16.53 14.45 4.48
C SER A 186 -17.82 13.67 4.77
N ALA A 187 -18.85 13.81 3.94
CA ALA A 187 -20.06 13.00 3.96
C ALA A 187 -20.73 12.97 2.57
N CYS A 188 -21.45 11.89 2.25
CA CYS A 188 -22.18 11.75 0.99
C CYS A 188 -23.44 10.89 1.16
N ASP A 189 -24.52 11.23 0.45
CA ASP A 189 -25.76 10.46 0.43
C ASP A 189 -26.02 9.89 -0.96
N VAL A 190 -26.34 8.60 -1.04
CA VAL A 190 -26.62 7.92 -2.31
C VAL A 190 -28.02 7.31 -2.28
N LEU A 191 -28.93 7.83 -3.12
CA LEU A 191 -30.29 7.34 -3.24
C LEU A 191 -30.34 5.95 -3.91
N ALA A 192 -30.87 4.96 -3.21
CA ALA A 192 -31.07 3.59 -3.72
C ALA A 192 -32.31 3.51 -4.61
N SER A 193 -32.18 3.84 -5.90
CA SER A 193 -33.32 3.87 -6.82
C SER A 193 -32.99 3.35 -8.22
N SER A 194 -33.97 2.70 -8.84
CA SER A 194 -33.92 2.28 -10.26
C SER A 194 -33.75 3.48 -11.22
N ALA A 195 -34.09 4.70 -10.80
CA ALA A 195 -33.79 5.91 -11.56
C ALA A 195 -32.28 6.25 -11.60
N VAL A 196 -31.54 5.85 -10.56
CA VAL A 196 -30.10 6.11 -10.42
C VAL A 196 -29.28 4.97 -11.03
N PHE A 197 -29.68 3.72 -10.78
CA PHE A 197 -28.89 2.52 -11.12
C PHE A 197 -29.45 1.70 -12.28
N GLY A 198 -30.62 2.06 -12.81
CA GLY A 198 -31.42 1.19 -13.66
C GLY A 198 -32.10 0.07 -12.85
N ASP A 199 -33.08 -0.60 -13.45
CA ASP A 199 -33.72 -1.76 -12.80
C ASP A 199 -33.10 -3.08 -13.31
N PRO A 200 -32.27 -3.75 -12.51
CA PRO A 200 -31.66 -5.02 -12.89
C PRO A 200 -32.63 -6.22 -12.86
N CYS A 201 -33.77 -6.11 -12.15
CA CYS A 201 -34.70 -7.23 -11.97
C CYS A 201 -36.11 -6.73 -11.59
N VAL A 202 -36.88 -6.35 -12.61
CA VAL A 202 -38.27 -5.88 -12.46
C VAL A 202 -39.09 -6.87 -11.62
N GLY A 203 -39.85 -6.35 -10.66
CA GLY A 203 -40.70 -7.13 -9.75
C GLY A 203 -39.98 -7.73 -8.54
N THR A 204 -38.66 -7.54 -8.42
CA THR A 204 -37.89 -7.86 -7.21
C THR A 204 -37.65 -6.56 -6.43
N TYR A 205 -37.87 -6.58 -5.12
CA TYR A 205 -37.56 -5.44 -4.25
C TYR A 205 -36.07 -5.40 -3.98
N LYS A 206 -35.40 -4.29 -4.27
CA LYS A 206 -33.94 -4.20 -4.27
C LYS A 206 -33.40 -3.45 -3.04
N TYR A 207 -32.09 -3.48 -2.89
CA TYR A 207 -31.31 -2.63 -2.00
C TYR A 207 -29.98 -2.28 -2.67
N LEU A 208 -29.41 -1.16 -2.22
CA LEU A 208 -28.09 -0.70 -2.57
C LEU A 208 -27.12 -1.13 -1.47
N GLU A 209 -26.06 -1.83 -1.84
CA GLU A 209 -24.91 -2.11 -0.99
C GLU A 209 -23.73 -1.26 -1.50
N VAL A 210 -23.22 -0.36 -0.67
CA VAL A 210 -22.09 0.52 -1.01
C VAL A 210 -20.89 0.14 -0.15
N LEU A 211 -19.80 -0.21 -0.80
CA LEU A 211 -18.47 -0.36 -0.20
C LEU A 211 -17.72 0.95 -0.39
N TYR A 212 -17.31 1.56 0.72
CA TYR A 212 -16.55 2.80 0.70
C TYR A 212 -15.38 2.73 1.67
N LEU A 213 -14.24 3.28 1.25
CA LEU A 213 -13.05 3.40 2.06
C LEU A 213 -13.12 4.70 2.83
N CYS A 214 -13.28 4.64 4.15
CA CYS A 214 -12.96 5.78 4.98
C CYS A 214 -11.45 5.89 5.06
N GLU A 215 -10.92 6.81 4.24
CA GLU A 215 -9.55 7.31 4.36
C GLU A 215 -9.43 8.05 5.70
N THR A 216 -9.38 7.31 6.80
CA THR A 216 -8.97 7.87 8.09
C THR A 216 -7.50 8.22 7.98
N TRP A 217 -7.25 9.45 7.53
CA TRP A 217 -5.96 10.04 7.19
C TRP A 217 -5.18 9.18 6.19
N LEU A 218 -5.21 9.56 4.90
CA LEU A 218 -4.17 9.15 3.96
C LEU A 218 -2.81 9.27 4.66
N PRO A 219 -1.90 8.30 4.48
CA PRO A 219 -0.65 8.31 5.24
C PRO A 219 0.04 9.66 5.10
N GLU A 220 0.08 10.44 6.19
CA GLU A 220 0.53 11.83 6.12
C GLU A 220 2.04 11.78 5.90
N LYS A 221 2.48 12.10 4.67
CA LYS A 221 3.91 12.17 4.34
C LYS A 221 4.53 13.32 5.10
N LYS A 222 5.56 13.00 5.89
CA LYS A 222 6.37 13.96 6.64
C LYS A 222 7.83 13.75 6.27
N SER A 223 8.56 14.85 6.18
CA SER A 223 10.01 14.84 6.14
C SER A 223 10.55 15.59 7.35
N LEU A 224 11.71 15.17 7.82
CA LEU A 224 12.47 15.90 8.82
C LEU A 224 13.96 15.83 8.48
N VAL A 225 14.68 16.84 8.95
CA VAL A 225 16.14 16.88 8.94
C VAL A 225 16.65 17.09 10.36
N ALA A 226 17.68 16.33 10.73
CA ALA A 226 18.42 16.50 11.98
C ALA A 226 19.92 16.58 11.68
N CYS A 227 20.53 17.74 11.94
CA CYS A 227 21.97 17.94 11.74
C CYS A 227 22.80 17.00 12.63
N GLU A 228 24.01 16.63 12.19
CA GLU A 228 24.93 15.79 12.97
C GLU A 228 25.16 16.38 14.37
N GLY A 229 24.98 15.53 15.38
CA GLY A 229 24.99 15.87 16.81
C GLY A 229 23.61 16.11 17.43
N THR A 230 22.57 16.32 16.61
CA THR A 230 21.19 16.61 17.08
C THR A 230 20.31 15.35 17.10
N VAL A 231 19.06 15.49 17.57
CA VAL A 231 18.10 14.39 17.71
C VAL A 231 16.90 14.63 16.79
N ALA A 232 16.70 13.72 15.84
CA ALA A 232 15.48 13.60 15.05
C ALA A 232 14.33 13.15 15.95
N ARG A 233 13.18 13.84 15.85
CA ARG A 233 11.97 13.54 16.62
C ARG A 233 10.81 13.31 15.66
N LEU A 234 10.40 12.06 15.49
CA LEU A 234 9.27 11.67 14.65
C LEU A 234 8.00 11.65 15.52
N HIS A 235 6.88 12.16 14.99
CA HIS A 235 5.61 12.20 15.72
C HIS A 235 4.41 12.07 14.78
N CYS A 236 3.54 11.10 15.06
CA CYS A 236 2.36 10.82 14.26
C CYS A 236 1.04 10.86 15.05
N GLY A 237 1.06 10.67 16.38
CA GLY A 237 -0.17 10.44 17.16
C GLY A 237 -0.88 9.10 16.85
N GLN A 238 -0.64 8.55 15.65
CA GLN A 238 -0.88 7.19 15.16
C GLN A 238 0.47 6.46 14.96
N ALA A 239 0.56 5.36 14.20
CA ALA A 239 1.82 4.65 13.96
C ALA A 239 2.71 5.36 12.92
N ILE A 240 4.02 5.31 13.15
CA ILE A 240 5.08 5.77 12.23
C ILE A 240 5.47 4.62 11.30
N TYR A 241 5.64 4.91 10.01
CA TYR A 241 6.35 4.06 9.07
C TYR A 241 7.39 4.89 8.31
N VAL A 242 8.67 4.57 8.48
CA VAL A 242 9.79 5.25 7.82
C VAL A 242 9.88 4.76 6.38
N THR A 243 9.75 5.67 5.41
CA THR A 243 9.79 5.36 3.98
C THR A 243 11.18 5.52 3.40
N SER A 244 11.97 6.47 3.91
CA SER A 244 13.37 6.63 3.53
C SER A 244 14.14 7.30 4.68
N ALA A 245 15.40 6.93 4.84
CA ALA A 245 16.29 7.61 5.77
C ALA A 245 17.72 7.57 5.24
N THR A 246 18.39 8.72 5.22
CA THR A 246 19.79 8.84 4.80
C THR A 246 20.58 9.65 5.81
N TYR A 247 21.82 9.24 6.06
CA TYR A 247 22.75 9.99 6.90
C TYR A 247 23.98 10.38 6.08
N GLY A 248 24.24 11.69 5.96
CA GLY A 248 25.24 12.19 5.03
C GLY A 248 25.11 13.68 4.74
N ARG A 249 25.54 14.09 3.56
CA ARG A 249 25.31 15.39 2.95
C ARG A 249 25.05 15.23 1.46
N THR A 250 23.88 15.69 1.04
CA THR A 250 23.39 15.69 -0.35
C THR A 250 23.33 17.09 -0.96
N ASP A 251 23.48 18.15 -0.15
CA ASP A 251 23.49 19.53 -0.61
C ASP A 251 24.32 20.46 0.29
N LYS A 252 24.67 21.66 -0.23
CA LYS A 252 25.53 22.64 0.48
C LYS A 252 24.78 23.52 1.48
N LYS A 253 23.45 23.55 1.45
CA LYS A 253 22.60 24.48 2.22
C LYS A 253 22.10 23.88 3.52
N THR A 254 21.71 22.62 3.51
CA THR A 254 21.15 21.92 4.67
C THR A 254 22.20 21.84 5.78
N CYS A 255 21.81 22.25 7.00
CA CYS A 255 22.68 22.26 8.18
C CYS A 255 24.01 23.03 7.98
N SER A 256 24.01 24.11 7.18
CA SER A 256 25.22 24.88 6.82
C SER A 256 25.57 26.03 7.76
N ALA A 257 24.63 26.47 8.61
CA ALA A 257 24.82 27.66 9.44
C ALA A 257 26.05 27.53 10.37
N GLY A 258 26.98 28.48 10.24
CA GLY A 258 28.20 28.51 11.05
C GLY A 258 29.24 27.44 10.71
N ARG A 259 29.10 26.74 9.57
CA ARG A 259 30.03 25.68 9.16
C ARG A 259 31.10 26.20 8.18
N PRO A 260 32.36 25.75 8.33
CA PRO A 260 33.41 25.99 7.34
C PRO A 260 33.04 25.44 5.96
N ALA A 261 33.49 26.11 4.89
CA ALA A 261 33.14 25.75 3.51
C ALA A 261 33.60 24.33 3.13
N ASP A 262 34.78 23.92 3.59
CA ASP A 262 35.35 22.58 3.37
C ASP A 262 34.43 21.46 3.87
N GLN A 263 33.70 21.69 4.97
CA GLN A 263 32.77 20.70 5.53
C GLN A 263 31.46 20.56 4.74
N LEU A 264 31.21 21.46 3.77
CA LEU A 264 29.98 21.53 2.96
C LEU A 264 30.21 21.14 1.50
N GLU A 265 31.45 20.92 1.07
CA GLU A 265 31.79 20.67 -0.33
C GLU A 265 31.34 19.29 -0.84
N ASN A 266 31.49 18.25 -0.02
CA ASN A 266 31.11 16.89 -0.42
C ASN A 266 29.59 16.67 -0.30
N THR A 267 28.89 16.75 -1.44
CA THR A 267 27.44 16.54 -1.55
C THR A 267 27.07 15.17 -2.13
N GLU A 268 28.06 14.32 -2.39
CA GLU A 268 27.84 12.94 -2.84
C GLU A 268 28.17 11.97 -1.69
N CYS A 269 27.85 12.38 -0.47
CA CYS A 269 28.09 11.58 0.73
C CYS A 269 26.77 11.17 1.36
N PHE A 270 26.44 9.90 1.34
CA PHE A 270 25.36 9.38 2.16
C PHE A 270 25.50 7.88 2.39
N THR A 271 24.84 7.42 3.45
CA THR A 271 24.54 6.00 3.67
C THR A 271 23.05 5.87 3.97
N TYR A 272 22.46 4.72 3.62
CA TYR A 272 21.11 4.38 4.05
C TYR A 272 21.08 4.18 5.57
N ALA A 273 20.07 4.74 6.21
CA ALA A 273 19.92 4.76 7.67
C ALA A 273 18.75 3.85 8.11
N GLU A 274 18.78 2.58 7.70
CA GLU A 274 17.74 1.56 7.96
C GLU A 274 17.37 1.43 9.44
N GLU A 275 18.35 1.63 10.33
CA GLU A 275 18.20 1.67 11.80
C GLU A 275 17.09 2.64 12.27
N VAL A 276 16.79 3.71 11.51
CA VAL A 276 15.66 4.60 11.84
C VAL A 276 14.33 3.85 11.75
N GLY A 277 14.12 3.07 10.69
CA GLY A 277 12.94 2.23 10.51
C GLY A 277 12.83 1.18 11.60
N GLU A 278 13.91 0.44 11.86
CA GLU A 278 13.98 -0.58 12.91
C GLU A 278 13.60 -0.05 14.30
N ARG A 279 13.99 1.21 14.59
CA ARG A 279 13.70 1.85 15.88
C ARG A 279 12.33 2.50 15.96
N CYS A 280 11.79 2.98 14.84
CA CYS A 280 10.64 3.88 14.85
C CYS A 280 9.34 3.27 14.32
N ASN A 281 9.41 2.25 13.46
CA ASN A 281 8.21 1.69 12.83
C ASN A 281 7.23 1.13 13.88
N GLY A 282 5.94 1.41 13.68
CA GLY A 282 4.85 1.01 14.58
C GLY A 282 4.69 1.87 15.86
N LYS A 283 5.57 2.86 16.11
CA LYS A 283 5.49 3.73 17.30
C LYS A 283 4.74 5.01 16.99
N GLN A 284 4.14 5.62 18.03
CA GLN A 284 3.49 6.95 17.88
C GLN A 284 4.45 8.12 17.84
N TRP A 285 5.60 7.93 18.47
CA TRP A 285 6.69 8.88 18.53
C TRP A 285 8.01 8.12 18.61
N CYS A 286 9.07 8.70 18.05
CA CYS A 286 10.40 8.11 18.05
C CYS A 286 11.48 9.19 18.13
N LYS A 287 12.64 8.84 18.70
CA LYS A 287 13.81 9.72 18.77
C LYS A 287 15.04 8.98 18.29
N VAL A 288 15.78 9.56 17.35
CA VAL A 288 17.03 9.01 16.84
C VAL A 288 18.09 10.09 16.80
N LYS A 289 19.30 9.81 17.30
CA LYS A 289 20.40 10.76 17.31
C LYS A 289 21.15 10.69 15.97
N ALA A 290 21.24 11.82 15.26
CA ALA A 290 22.03 11.95 14.05
C ALA A 290 23.53 11.95 14.41
N SER A 291 24.20 10.80 14.32
CA SER A 291 25.61 10.70 14.71
C SER A 291 26.31 9.49 14.10
N ASN A 292 27.63 9.60 13.96
CA ASN A 292 28.48 8.52 13.43
C ASN A 292 28.49 7.27 14.31
N TYR A 293 28.11 7.41 15.59
CA TYR A 293 27.94 6.27 16.50
C TYR A 293 26.75 5.38 16.10
N VAL A 294 25.70 5.98 15.52
CA VAL A 294 24.48 5.25 15.15
C VAL A 294 24.59 4.74 13.71
N PHE A 295 25.11 5.54 12.79
CA PHE A 295 25.05 5.25 11.34
C PHE A 295 26.41 5.02 10.68
N GLY A 296 27.51 5.07 11.45
CA GLY A 296 28.86 5.13 10.88
C GLY A 296 29.21 6.50 10.29
N ASP A 297 30.43 6.64 9.79
CA ASP A 297 30.90 7.87 9.13
C ASP A 297 31.14 7.63 7.63
N PRO A 298 30.17 7.99 6.76
CA PRO A 298 30.30 7.77 5.32
C PRO A 298 31.32 8.72 4.65
N CYS A 299 31.66 9.85 5.28
CA CYS A 299 32.60 10.81 4.72
C CYS A 299 33.26 11.65 5.82
N TYR A 300 34.50 11.28 6.14
CA TYR A 300 35.31 11.99 7.13
C TYR A 300 35.50 13.47 6.75
N GLY A 301 35.44 14.36 7.73
CA GLY A 301 35.62 15.81 7.55
C GLY A 301 34.41 16.55 6.95
N THR A 302 33.39 15.84 6.46
CA THR A 302 32.14 16.45 5.98
C THR A 302 31.12 16.49 7.11
N TYR A 303 30.48 17.64 7.32
CA TYR A 303 29.44 17.78 8.33
C TYR A 303 28.13 17.21 7.80
N LYS A 304 27.55 16.23 8.48
CA LYS A 304 26.41 15.46 7.97
C LYS A 304 25.08 15.91 8.58
N TYR A 305 24.00 15.36 8.06
CA TYR A 305 22.65 15.43 8.60
C TYR A 305 21.93 14.12 8.31
N LEU A 306 20.99 13.79 9.19
CA LEU A 306 20.01 12.74 8.99
C LEU A 306 18.78 13.35 8.32
N GLU A 307 18.43 12.86 7.15
CA GLU A 307 17.17 13.15 6.47
C GLU A 307 16.27 11.93 6.59
N VAL A 308 15.01 12.13 7.02
CA VAL A 308 14.05 11.04 7.19
C VAL A 308 12.73 11.43 6.57
N GLU A 309 12.24 10.59 5.67
CA GLU A 309 10.87 10.62 5.20
C GLU A 309 10.09 9.49 5.87
N TYR A 310 8.89 9.80 6.34
CA TYR A 310 8.03 8.84 7.01
C TYR A 310 6.56 9.20 6.80
N ILE A 311 5.71 8.21 6.97
CA ILE A 311 4.26 8.36 6.94
C ILE A 311 3.66 8.06 8.30
N CYS A 312 2.57 8.74 8.60
CA CYS A 312 1.72 8.44 9.74
C CYS A 312 0.52 7.61 9.27
N TYR A 313 0.35 6.40 9.81
CA TYR A 313 -0.77 5.52 9.44
C TYR A 313 -1.52 5.03 10.69
N GLY A 314 -2.84 4.89 10.58
CA GLY A 314 -3.71 4.51 11.69
C GLY A 314 -3.61 3.03 12.05
N GLU A 315 -3.17 2.73 13.28
CA GLU A 315 -3.51 1.46 13.96
C GLU A 315 -4.64 1.67 14.97
N PHE A 316 -5.50 0.66 15.09
CA PHE A 316 -6.70 0.54 15.92
C PHE A 316 -6.59 1.21 17.31
N ARG A 317 -7.46 2.19 17.59
CA ARG A 317 -8.00 2.37 18.95
C ARG A 317 -9.27 1.53 19.03
N LEU A 318 -9.20 0.36 19.66
CA LEU A 318 -10.39 -0.32 20.19
C LEU A 318 -11.02 0.61 21.23
N SER A 319 -11.94 1.48 20.80
CA SER A 319 -12.93 2.04 21.70
C SER A 319 -13.95 0.94 21.96
N LEU A 320 -13.69 0.14 22.98
CA LEU A 320 -14.72 -0.67 23.64
C LEU A 320 -15.74 0.30 24.24
N HIS A 321 -16.91 0.41 23.60
CA HIS A 321 -18.16 0.86 24.20
C HIS A 321 -19.21 -0.21 23.94
#